data_AF-A0A1H3H844-F1
#
_entry.id   AF-A0A1H3H844-F1
#
_cell.length_a   1.000
_cell.length_b   1.000
_cell.length_c   1.000
_cell.angle_alpha   90.00
_cell.angle_beta   90.00
_cell.angle_gamma   90.00
#
_symmetry.space_group_name_H-M   'P 1'
#
loop_
_entity.id
_entity.type
_entity.pdbx_description
1 polymer ?
#
loop_
_entity_poly.entity_id
_entity_poly.type
_entity_poly.pdbx_seq_one_letter_code
_entity_poly.pdbx_strand_id
1 'polypeptide(L)'
;MKRETQNILLVLLGGALLKIAINGDYLRYVKPSQQPWIIAGGAVMVLLGVLAILRDLREKVSEHDGHHHPARSAWLLMVPVLAVFLVAPPALGADSVTRTEARAPQSAATQDAAAFPPLPAGDVVPLSMSAFVSRAGWDGNGTLNGRTISLSGFIVHSAEGTMLARMVISCCAADAYPVTTRLLGDVSGLASDSWVEVTGQAVPGTAKKDNSYTPDFTVATIHRIDTPKDPYEY
;
A
#
# COMPACT_ATOMS: atom_id res chain seq x y z
N MET A 1 -26.42 22.28 -3.00
CA MET A 1 -25.20 22.89 -2.39
C MET A 1 -25.15 24.35 -2.79
N LYS A 2 -24.70 25.27 -1.93
CA LYS A 2 -24.38 26.63 -2.40
C LYS A 2 -23.18 26.54 -3.35
N ARG A 3 -23.17 27.32 -4.45
CA ARG A 3 -22.04 27.39 -5.42
C ARG A 3 -20.72 27.66 -4.70
N GLU A 4 -20.76 28.54 -3.71
CA GLU A 4 -19.62 28.85 -2.83
C GLU A 4 -19.06 27.61 -2.12
N THR A 5 -19.92 26.77 -1.52
CA THR A 5 -19.49 25.53 -0.86
C THR A 5 -18.89 24.53 -1.84
N GLN A 6 -19.47 24.42 -3.04
CA GLN A 6 -18.96 23.52 -4.09
C GLN A 6 -17.56 23.94 -4.57
N ASN A 7 -17.36 25.23 -4.81
CA ASN A 7 -16.08 25.73 -5.29
C ASN A 7 -14.99 25.60 -4.21
N ILE A 8 -15.33 25.87 -2.94
CA ILE A 8 -14.43 25.67 -1.80
C ILE A 8 -14.06 24.20 -1.66
N LEU A 9 -15.02 23.27 -1.74
CA LEU A 9 -14.75 21.83 -1.71
C LEU A 9 -13.77 21.41 -2.81
N LEU A 10 -13.96 21.94 -4.02
CA LEU A 10 -13.12 21.60 -5.16
C LEU A 10 -11.67 22.05 -4.94
N VAL A 11 -11.47 23.27 -4.42
CA VAL A 11 -10.13 23.77 -4.06
C VAL A 11 -9.52 22.96 -2.92
N LEU A 12 -10.28 22.66 -1.87
CA LEU A 12 -9.79 21.88 -0.72
C LEU A 12 -9.39 20.47 -1.14
N LEU A 13 -10.20 19.80 -1.96
CA LEU A 13 -9.92 18.44 -2.43
C LEU A 13 -8.72 18.43 -3.38
N GLY A 14 -8.64 19.38 -4.32
CA GLY A 14 -7.47 19.52 -5.19
C GLY A 14 -6.19 19.82 -4.40
N GLY A 15 -6.26 20.70 -3.40
CA GLY A 15 -5.16 21.01 -2.49
C GLY A 15 -4.74 19.81 -1.64
N ALA A 16 -5.70 18.99 -1.18
CA ALA A 16 -5.43 17.74 -0.48
C ALA A 16 -4.62 16.77 -1.34
N LEU A 17 -5.03 16.56 -2.60
CA LEU A 17 -4.34 15.70 -3.56
C LEU A 17 -2.91 16.19 -3.82
N LEU A 18 -2.72 17.50 -4.00
CA LEU A 18 -1.39 18.09 -4.16
C LEU A 18 -0.52 17.87 -2.92
N LYS A 19 -1.07 18.13 -1.71
CA LYS A 19 -0.37 17.92 -0.44
C LYS A 19 0.13 16.47 -0.30
N ILE A 20 -0.74 15.48 -0.50
CA ILE A 20 -0.35 14.07 -0.34
C ILE A 20 0.63 13.61 -1.42
N ALA A 21 0.54 14.16 -2.63
CA ALA A 21 1.47 13.87 -3.71
C ALA A 21 2.87 14.43 -3.44
N ILE A 22 2.96 15.62 -2.85
CA ILE A 22 4.23 16.28 -2.50
C ILE A 22 4.88 15.62 -1.28
N ASN A 23 4.09 15.30 -0.25
CA ASN A 23 4.61 14.70 0.99
C ASN A 23 4.93 13.20 0.85
N GLY A 24 4.50 12.54 -0.23
CA GLY A 24 4.69 11.10 -0.44
C GLY A 24 3.61 10.22 0.20
N ASP A 25 2.68 10.80 0.98
CA ASP A 25 1.58 10.06 1.62
C ASP A 25 0.67 9.34 0.61
N TYR A 26 0.67 9.76 -0.67
CA TYR A 26 -0.05 9.07 -1.73
C TYR A 26 0.37 7.60 -1.92
N LEU A 27 1.61 7.23 -1.52
CA LEU A 27 2.11 5.85 -1.56
C LEU A 27 1.36 4.91 -0.62
N ARG A 28 0.60 5.44 0.36
CA ARG A 28 -0.32 4.62 1.17
C ARG A 28 -1.52 4.12 0.36
N TYR A 29 -1.78 4.69 -0.82
CA TYR A 29 -2.99 4.45 -1.58
C TYR A 29 -2.74 3.99 -3.02
N VAL A 30 -1.70 4.47 -3.69
CA VAL A 30 -1.44 4.15 -5.11
C VAL A 30 0.05 4.01 -5.40
N LYS A 31 0.36 3.31 -6.49
CA LYS A 31 1.75 3.08 -6.90
C LYS A 31 2.49 4.37 -7.29
N PRO A 32 3.83 4.40 -7.20
CA PRO A 32 4.65 5.59 -7.47
C PRO A 32 4.37 6.25 -8.83
N SER A 33 4.13 5.45 -9.88
CA SER A 33 3.90 5.95 -11.24
C SER A 33 2.62 6.78 -11.40
N GLN A 34 1.73 6.79 -10.40
CA GLN A 34 0.49 7.58 -10.42
C GLN A 34 0.69 9.01 -9.90
N GLN A 35 1.85 9.33 -9.31
CA GLN A 35 2.12 10.66 -8.75
C GLN A 35 1.89 11.81 -9.75
N PRO A 36 2.36 11.73 -11.02
CA PRO A 36 2.15 12.83 -11.97
C PRO A 36 0.67 13.07 -12.26
N TRP A 37 -0.13 11.99 -12.32
CA TRP A 37 -1.57 12.06 -12.57
C TRP A 37 -2.32 12.65 -11.38
N ILE A 38 -1.92 12.33 -10.15
CA ILE A 38 -2.48 12.95 -8.94
C ILE A 38 -2.17 14.46 -8.92
N ILE A 39 -0.93 14.84 -9.25
CA ILE A 39 -0.52 16.25 -9.29
C ILE A 39 -1.33 17.00 -10.36
N ALA A 40 -1.42 16.44 -11.57
CA ALA A 40 -2.16 17.04 -12.67
C ALA A 40 -3.65 17.20 -12.31
N GLY A 41 -4.29 16.14 -11.80
CA GLY A 41 -5.68 16.17 -11.36
C GLY A 41 -5.93 17.20 -10.25
N GLY A 42 -5.09 17.19 -9.22
CA GLY A 42 -5.15 18.16 -8.12
C GLY A 42 -4.99 19.61 -8.61
N ALA A 43 -4.05 19.87 -9.51
CA ALA A 43 -3.82 21.20 -10.10
C ALA A 43 -5.02 21.68 -10.92
N VAL A 44 -5.62 20.80 -11.74
CA VAL A 44 -6.83 21.12 -12.51
C VAL A 44 -8.00 21.45 -11.58
N MET A 45 -8.21 20.67 -10.51
CA MET A 45 -9.27 20.92 -9.54
C MET A 45 -9.10 22.27 -8.83
N VAL A 46 -7.87 22.58 -8.37
CA VAL A 46 -7.57 23.88 -7.77
C VAL A 46 -7.82 25.01 -8.76
N LEU A 47 -7.32 24.89 -10.00
CA LEU A 47 -7.48 25.91 -11.03
C LEU A 47 -8.96 26.18 -11.32
N LEU A 48 -9.76 25.13 -11.55
CA LEU A 48 -11.20 25.27 -11.82
C LEU A 48 -11.94 25.89 -10.63
N GLY A 49 -11.62 25.46 -9.40
CA GLY A 49 -12.21 26.01 -8.19
C GLY A 49 -11.90 27.50 -8.00
N VAL A 50 -10.65 27.91 -8.21
CA VAL A 50 -10.21 29.31 -8.12
C VAL A 50 -10.88 30.15 -9.22
N LEU A 51 -10.89 29.68 -10.46
CA LEU A 51 -11.55 30.40 -11.56
C LEU A 51 -13.05 30.57 -11.33
N ALA A 52 -13.74 29.57 -10.76
CA ALA A 52 -15.15 29.66 -10.41
C ALA A 52 -15.40 30.70 -9.30
N ILE A 53 -14.55 30.73 -8.26
CA ILE A 53 -14.63 31.74 -7.18
C ILE A 53 -14.41 33.15 -7.75
N LEU A 54 -13.40 33.35 -8.60
CA LEU A 54 -13.12 34.65 -9.21
C LEU A 54 -14.27 35.14 -10.11
N ARG A 55 -14.93 34.22 -10.85
CA ARG A 55 -16.14 34.55 -11.64
C ARG A 55 -17.31 34.93 -10.75
N ASP A 56 -17.60 34.16 -9.71
CA ASP A 56 -18.68 34.45 -8.75
C ASP A 56 -18.47 35.80 -8.04
N LEU A 57 -17.22 36.16 -7.73
CA LEU A 57 -16.88 37.47 -7.16
C LEU A 57 -17.06 38.63 -8.16
N ARG A 58 -16.83 38.37 -9.46
CA ARG A 58 -16.98 39.38 -10.53
C ARG A 58 -18.44 39.60 -10.92
N GLU A 59 -19.27 38.56 -10.88
CA GLU A 59 -20.70 38.60 -11.23
C GLU A 59 -21.57 39.17 -10.10
N LYS A 60 -21.09 39.21 -8.84
CA LYS A 60 -21.79 39.85 -7.70
C LYS A 60 -22.00 41.38 -7.83
N VAL A 61 -21.65 41.98 -8.95
CA VAL A 61 -21.90 43.40 -9.29
C VAL A 61 -23.21 43.60 -10.07
N SER A 62 -23.92 42.53 -10.52
CA SER A 62 -25.18 42.66 -11.26
C SER A 62 -26.33 41.77 -10.73
N GLU A 63 -27.22 42.40 -9.96
CA GLU A 63 -28.65 42.11 -9.74
C GLU A 63 -29.20 40.83 -9.05
N HIS A 64 -30.47 41.02 -8.64
CA HIS A 64 -31.33 40.37 -7.64
C HIS A 64 -31.95 39.01 -8.01
N ASP A 65 -32.45 38.37 -6.95
CA ASP A 65 -33.56 37.41 -6.84
C ASP A 65 -33.56 36.14 -7.71
N GLY A 66 -33.23 35.01 -7.06
CA GLY A 66 -33.55 33.66 -7.51
C GLY A 66 -33.82 32.76 -6.31
N HIS A 67 -35.00 32.14 -6.29
CA HIS A 67 -35.49 31.29 -5.20
C HIS A 67 -34.49 30.19 -4.79
N HIS A 68 -34.09 30.17 -3.52
CA HIS A 68 -33.12 29.23 -2.98
C HIS A 68 -33.79 27.99 -2.35
N HIS A 69 -33.52 26.81 -2.90
CA HIS A 69 -33.83 25.55 -2.23
C HIS A 69 -32.80 25.25 -1.11
N PRO A 70 -33.23 24.96 0.13
CA PRO A 70 -32.34 24.74 1.26
C PRO A 70 -31.72 23.34 1.19
N ALA A 71 -30.52 23.23 0.62
CA ALA A 71 -29.70 22.02 0.66
C ALA A 71 -29.02 21.87 2.04
N ARG A 72 -29.79 21.60 3.10
CA ARG A 72 -29.28 21.44 4.48
C ARG A 72 -28.29 20.28 4.64
N SER A 73 -28.37 19.25 3.78
CA SER A 73 -27.53 18.04 3.85
C SER A 73 -26.16 18.17 3.16
N ALA A 74 -25.92 19.26 2.44
CA ALA A 74 -24.67 19.52 1.71
C ALA A 74 -23.44 19.63 2.62
N TRP A 75 -23.63 20.12 3.86
CA TRP A 75 -22.55 20.28 4.83
C TRP A 75 -21.99 18.95 5.32
N LEU A 76 -22.78 17.86 5.30
CA LEU A 76 -22.28 16.54 5.68
C LEU A 76 -21.15 16.05 4.76
N LEU A 77 -21.06 16.54 3.51
CA LEU A 77 -19.96 16.20 2.60
C LEU A 77 -18.62 16.89 2.97
N MET A 78 -18.63 17.93 3.82
CA MET A 78 -17.39 18.50 4.37
C MET A 78 -16.72 17.54 5.36
N VAL A 79 -17.50 16.77 6.12
CA VAL A 79 -16.99 15.88 7.16
C VAL A 79 -16.01 14.83 6.59
N PRO A 80 -16.34 14.03 5.56
CA PRO A 80 -15.39 13.07 5.01
C PRO A 80 -14.18 13.73 4.33
N VAL A 81 -14.36 14.90 3.70
CA VAL A 81 -13.24 15.63 3.08
C VAL A 81 -12.26 16.16 4.13
N LEU A 82 -12.78 16.74 5.21
CA LEU A 82 -11.97 17.19 6.34
C LEU A 82 -11.31 16.02 7.06
N ALA A 83 -12.02 14.90 7.22
CA ALA A 83 -11.46 13.68 7.82
C ALA A 83 -10.28 13.16 7.00
N VAL A 84 -10.41 13.07 5.67
CA VAL A 84 -9.30 12.67 4.79
C VAL A 84 -8.15 13.67 4.87
N PHE A 85 -8.45 14.97 4.87
CA PHE A 85 -7.43 16.02 4.92
C PHE A 85 -6.64 16.06 6.25
N LEU A 86 -7.31 15.74 7.37
CA LEU A 86 -6.77 15.87 8.72
C LEU A 86 -6.19 14.56 9.28
N VAL A 87 -6.76 13.41 8.95
CA VAL A 87 -6.49 12.13 9.64
C VAL A 87 -5.77 11.11 8.77
N ALA A 88 -5.69 11.31 7.45
CA ALA A 88 -4.97 10.48 6.46
C ALA A 88 -4.69 9.02 6.91
N PRO A 89 -5.60 8.06 6.61
CA PRO A 89 -5.50 6.68 7.09
C PRO A 89 -4.10 6.08 6.86
N PRO A 90 -3.61 5.23 7.78
CA PRO A 90 -2.34 4.54 7.59
C PRO A 90 -2.39 3.59 6.38
N ALA A 91 -1.23 3.12 5.95
CA ALA A 91 -1.13 2.09 4.92
C ALA A 91 -1.83 0.79 5.38
N LEU A 92 -2.15 -0.09 4.42
CA LEU A 92 -2.70 -1.42 4.68
C LEU A 92 -1.74 -2.22 5.56
N GLY A 93 -2.25 -2.72 6.69
CA GLY A 93 -1.48 -3.40 7.73
C GLY A 93 -1.97 -4.82 8.02
N ALA A 94 -1.68 -5.33 9.21
CA ALA A 94 -1.99 -6.68 9.67
C ALA A 94 -3.47 -7.03 9.56
N ASP A 95 -4.37 -6.08 9.84
CA ASP A 95 -5.81 -6.26 9.68
C ASP A 95 -6.25 -6.55 8.23
N SER A 96 -5.52 -6.02 7.23
CA SER A 96 -5.80 -6.33 5.83
C SER A 96 -5.36 -7.75 5.47
N VAL A 97 -4.27 -8.22 6.07
CA VAL A 97 -3.76 -9.59 5.88
C VAL A 97 -4.70 -10.63 6.50
N THR A 98 -5.33 -10.33 7.64
CA THR A 98 -6.27 -11.27 8.27
C THR A 98 -7.62 -11.36 7.56
N ARG A 99 -7.96 -10.38 6.70
CA ARG A 99 -9.24 -10.32 5.96
C ARG A 99 -9.13 -10.74 4.50
N THR A 100 -7.92 -10.79 3.96
CA THR A 100 -7.64 -11.13 2.57
C THR A 100 -6.67 -12.29 2.55
N GLU A 101 -7.03 -13.39 1.89
CA GLU A 101 -6.11 -14.53 1.76
C GLU A 101 -4.80 -14.11 1.07
N ALA A 102 -3.69 -14.64 1.57
CA ALA A 102 -2.40 -14.49 0.92
C ALA A 102 -2.42 -15.09 -0.49
N ARG A 103 -1.49 -14.65 -1.34
CA ARG A 103 -1.33 -15.21 -2.68
C ARG A 103 0.12 -15.10 -3.13
N ALA A 104 0.64 -16.16 -3.75
CA ALA A 104 1.89 -16.07 -4.49
C ALA A 104 1.74 -15.14 -5.71
N PRO A 105 2.66 -14.18 -5.93
CA PRO A 105 2.67 -13.39 -7.15
C PRO A 105 2.74 -14.30 -8.37
N GLN A 106 1.76 -14.17 -9.26
CA GLN A 106 1.71 -14.88 -10.53
C GLN A 106 2.15 -13.91 -11.63
N SER A 107 3.42 -13.98 -12.02
CA SER A 107 3.95 -13.28 -13.19
C SER A 107 4.15 -14.25 -14.34
N ALA A 108 4.28 -13.77 -15.58
CA ALA A 108 4.66 -14.61 -16.73
C ALA A 108 5.93 -15.46 -16.47
N ALA A 109 6.85 -14.98 -15.62
CA ALA A 109 8.04 -15.71 -15.17
C ALA A 109 7.74 -16.95 -14.29
N THR A 110 6.54 -17.09 -13.72
CA THR A 110 6.12 -18.30 -12.97
C THR A 110 5.69 -19.45 -13.88
N GLN A 111 5.63 -19.24 -15.19
CA GLN A 111 5.27 -20.28 -16.17
C GLN A 111 6.48 -21.08 -16.67
N ASP A 112 7.70 -20.63 -16.40
CA ASP A 112 8.94 -21.36 -16.70
C ASP A 112 9.82 -21.45 -15.44
N ALA A 113 9.77 -22.57 -14.72
CA ALA A 113 10.60 -22.82 -13.54
C ALA A 113 12.12 -22.68 -13.82
N ALA A 114 12.52 -22.73 -15.10
CA ALA A 114 13.89 -22.50 -15.57
C ALA A 114 14.29 -21.00 -15.66
N ALA A 115 13.36 -20.06 -15.45
CA ALA A 115 13.55 -18.63 -15.72
C ALA A 115 13.88 -17.75 -14.50
N PHE A 116 14.07 -18.33 -13.31
CA PHE A 116 14.52 -17.54 -12.15
C PHE A 116 15.98 -17.13 -12.33
N PRO A 117 16.31 -15.81 -12.32
CA PRO A 117 17.70 -15.38 -12.42
C PRO A 117 18.52 -15.90 -11.23
N PRO A 118 19.84 -16.08 -11.37
CA PRO A 118 20.68 -16.47 -10.25
C PRO A 118 20.54 -15.46 -9.12
N LEU A 119 20.55 -15.96 -7.88
CA LEU A 119 20.55 -15.08 -6.71
C LEU A 119 21.84 -14.24 -6.68
N PRO A 120 21.77 -12.99 -6.18
CA PRO A 120 22.95 -12.18 -5.94
C PRO A 120 24.07 -12.95 -5.20
N ALA A 121 25.31 -12.62 -5.56
CA ALA A 121 26.47 -13.10 -4.83
C ALA A 121 26.50 -12.44 -3.43
N GLY A 122 26.90 -13.21 -2.43
CA GLY A 122 26.96 -12.76 -1.04
C GLY A 122 26.45 -13.81 -0.05
N ASP A 123 26.88 -13.65 1.19
CA ASP A 123 26.54 -14.54 2.30
C ASP A 123 25.08 -14.36 2.74
N VAL A 124 24.58 -13.12 2.70
CA VAL A 124 23.18 -12.77 2.96
C VAL A 124 22.58 -12.17 1.70
N VAL A 125 21.50 -12.77 1.21
CA VAL A 125 20.85 -12.38 -0.05
C VAL A 125 19.61 -11.54 0.25
N PRO A 126 19.60 -10.23 -0.04
CA PRO A 126 18.39 -9.44 0.09
C PRO A 126 17.39 -9.82 -1.00
N LEU A 127 16.15 -10.09 -0.63
CA LEU A 127 15.05 -10.35 -1.55
C LEU A 127 13.80 -9.55 -1.15
N SER A 128 12.98 -9.18 -2.14
CA SER A 128 11.61 -8.76 -1.87
C SER A 128 10.78 -9.96 -1.41
N MET A 129 9.71 -9.70 -0.66
CA MET A 129 8.82 -10.76 -0.20
C MET A 129 8.15 -11.46 -1.40
N SER A 130 7.75 -10.70 -2.42
CA SER A 130 7.24 -11.24 -3.68
C SER A 130 8.22 -12.20 -4.36
N ALA A 131 9.48 -11.81 -4.53
CA ALA A 131 10.49 -12.65 -5.18
C ALA A 131 10.77 -13.91 -4.37
N PHE A 132 10.81 -13.79 -3.04
CA PHE A 132 10.98 -14.91 -2.13
C PHE A 132 9.82 -15.91 -2.21
N VAL A 133 8.58 -15.44 -2.07
CA VAL A 133 7.37 -16.29 -2.14
C VAL A 133 7.22 -16.95 -3.51
N SER A 134 7.45 -16.19 -4.60
CA SER A 134 7.41 -16.75 -5.96
C SER A 134 8.46 -17.84 -6.17
N ARG A 135 9.71 -17.64 -5.69
CA ARG A 135 10.74 -18.68 -5.77
C ARG A 135 10.39 -19.89 -4.90
N ALA A 136 9.94 -19.68 -3.66
CA ALA A 136 9.59 -20.79 -2.78
C ALA A 136 8.46 -21.66 -3.34
N GLY A 137 7.50 -21.06 -4.05
CA GLY A 137 6.37 -21.78 -4.65
C GLY A 137 6.64 -22.40 -6.03
N TRP A 138 7.55 -21.85 -6.83
CA TRP A 138 7.69 -22.21 -8.26
C TRP A 138 9.10 -22.57 -8.72
N ASP A 139 10.15 -22.28 -7.95
CA ASP A 139 11.54 -22.59 -8.35
C ASP A 139 11.88 -24.06 -8.09
N GLY A 140 11.69 -24.88 -9.13
CA GLY A 140 12.02 -26.31 -9.09
C GLY A 140 13.51 -26.61 -8.92
N ASN A 141 14.41 -25.65 -9.18
CA ASN A 141 15.84 -25.82 -8.97
C ASN A 141 16.24 -25.61 -7.50
N GLY A 142 15.33 -25.12 -6.65
CA GLY A 142 15.57 -24.92 -5.23
C GLY A 142 16.69 -23.92 -4.93
N THR A 143 16.77 -22.81 -5.69
CA THR A 143 17.86 -21.82 -5.54
C THR A 143 17.91 -21.15 -4.16
N LEU A 144 16.81 -21.19 -3.41
CA LEU A 144 16.73 -20.71 -2.03
C LEU A 144 17.34 -21.68 -1.00
N ASN A 145 17.51 -22.96 -1.34
CA ASN A 145 17.90 -23.99 -0.38
C ASN A 145 19.32 -23.72 0.16
N GLY A 146 19.45 -23.62 1.49
CA GLY A 146 20.72 -23.37 2.17
C GLY A 146 21.26 -21.95 2.01
N ARG A 147 20.50 -21.02 1.41
CA ARG A 147 20.89 -19.61 1.30
C ARG A 147 20.32 -18.83 2.48
N THR A 148 21.15 -17.98 3.08
CA THR A 148 20.68 -16.98 4.05
C THR A 148 20.06 -15.82 3.29
N ILE A 149 18.78 -15.58 3.52
CA ILE A 149 17.99 -14.53 2.87
C ILE A 149 17.70 -13.42 3.88
N SER A 150 17.76 -12.17 3.45
CA SER A 150 17.21 -11.03 4.19
C SER A 150 15.87 -10.61 3.58
N LEU A 151 14.85 -10.51 4.42
CA LEU A 151 13.49 -10.09 4.08
C LEU A 151 13.05 -8.96 4.99
N SER A 152 12.29 -8.00 4.45
CA SER A 152 11.65 -6.95 5.25
C SER A 152 10.14 -6.98 5.09
N GLY A 153 9.44 -6.69 6.17
CA GLY A 153 7.98 -6.71 6.21
C GLY A 153 7.45 -6.28 7.57
N PHE A 154 6.13 -6.31 7.71
CA PHE A 154 5.47 -6.06 9.00
C PHE A 154 4.94 -7.36 9.59
N ILE A 155 4.90 -7.39 10.92
CA ILE A 155 4.44 -8.55 11.68
C ILE A 155 2.91 -8.66 11.65
N VAL A 156 2.43 -9.88 11.43
CA VAL A 156 1.02 -10.26 11.50
C VAL A 156 0.89 -11.49 12.40
N HIS A 157 0.05 -11.39 13.42
CA HIS A 157 -0.34 -12.56 14.22
C HIS A 157 -1.65 -13.14 13.70
N SER A 158 -1.62 -14.41 13.31
CA SER A 158 -2.79 -15.16 12.86
C SER A 158 -2.98 -16.43 13.69
N ALA A 159 -4.06 -17.16 13.44
CA ALA A 159 -4.26 -18.47 14.06
C ALA A 159 -3.18 -19.50 13.67
N GLU A 160 -2.46 -19.27 12.56
CA GLU A 160 -1.42 -20.18 12.04
C GLU A 160 -0.02 -19.85 12.55
N GLY A 161 0.13 -18.76 13.31
CA GLY A 161 1.38 -18.32 13.92
C GLY A 161 1.73 -16.87 13.62
N THR A 162 2.99 -16.53 13.86
CA THR A 162 3.54 -15.20 13.54
C THR A 162 4.05 -15.19 12.11
N MET A 163 3.55 -14.24 11.33
CA MET A 163 3.82 -14.09 9.92
C MET A 163 4.59 -12.80 9.69
N LEU A 164 5.49 -12.82 8.71
CA LEU A 164 5.99 -11.62 8.07
C LEU A 164 5.18 -11.36 6.81
N ALA A 165 4.73 -10.13 6.61
CA ALA A 165 3.92 -9.76 5.47
C ALA A 165 4.43 -8.50 4.77
N ARG A 166 4.18 -8.45 3.45
CA ARG A 166 4.16 -7.22 2.64
C ARG A 166 2.86 -7.21 1.84
N MET A 167 2.36 -6.03 1.52
CA MET A 167 1.24 -5.87 0.60
C MET A 167 1.80 -5.58 -0.80
N VAL A 168 1.21 -6.20 -1.82
CA VAL A 168 1.53 -5.97 -3.23
C VAL A 168 0.36 -5.22 -3.87
N ILE A 169 0.64 -4.13 -4.60
CA ILE A 169 -0.38 -3.38 -5.35
C ILE A 169 -0.01 -3.25 -6.82
N SER A 170 -0.99 -3.35 -7.72
CA SER A 170 -0.75 -3.16 -9.16
C SER A 170 -1.07 -1.72 -9.60
N CYS A 171 -2.13 -1.13 -9.05
CA CYS A 171 -2.50 0.25 -9.31
C CYS A 171 -2.93 1.04 -8.06
N CYS A 172 -3.60 0.41 -7.08
CA CYS A 172 -4.09 1.09 -5.89
C CYS A 172 -4.40 0.13 -4.73
N ALA A 173 -4.62 0.66 -3.54
CA ALA A 173 -4.95 -0.11 -2.33
C ALA A 173 -6.16 -1.06 -2.50
N ALA A 174 -7.05 -0.80 -3.46
CA ALA A 174 -8.21 -1.67 -3.73
C ALA A 174 -7.85 -2.98 -4.43
N ASP A 175 -6.71 -3.05 -5.14
CA ASP A 175 -6.20 -4.29 -5.76
C ASP A 175 -5.13 -4.99 -4.92
N ALA A 176 -4.89 -4.47 -3.70
CA ALA A 176 -3.84 -4.94 -2.84
C ALA A 176 -4.10 -6.37 -2.36
N TYR A 177 -3.06 -7.20 -2.39
CA TYR A 177 -3.09 -8.54 -1.79
C TYR A 177 -1.82 -8.79 -0.96
N PRO A 178 -1.91 -9.62 0.09
CA PRO A 178 -0.76 -9.91 0.92
C PRO A 178 0.13 -11.01 0.32
N VAL A 179 1.44 -10.83 0.46
CA VAL A 179 2.44 -11.89 0.37
C VAL A 179 2.98 -12.16 1.76
N THR A 180 2.98 -13.43 2.17
CA THR A 180 3.26 -13.81 3.56
C THR A 180 4.26 -14.95 3.64
N THR A 181 5.03 -14.97 4.73
CA THR A 181 5.82 -16.12 5.15
C THR A 181 5.62 -16.35 6.64
N ARG A 182 5.52 -17.61 7.06
CA ARG A 182 5.42 -17.96 8.48
C ARG A 182 6.81 -18.00 9.10
N LEU A 183 7.01 -17.24 10.16
CA LEU A 183 8.28 -17.18 10.85
C LEU A 183 8.37 -18.32 11.88
N LEU A 184 9.47 -19.08 11.82
CA LEU A 184 9.82 -20.13 12.78
C LEU A 184 11.02 -19.68 13.62
N GLY A 185 10.99 -19.94 14.93
CA GLY A 185 12.06 -19.57 15.87
C GLY A 185 11.55 -18.63 16.97
N ASP A 186 12.47 -17.89 17.60
CA ASP A 186 12.12 -16.91 18.61
C ASP A 186 11.66 -15.60 17.95
N VAL A 187 10.34 -15.47 17.78
CA VAL A 187 9.66 -14.27 17.29
C VAL A 187 8.73 -13.68 18.35
N SER A 188 9.02 -13.97 19.62
CA SER A 188 8.23 -13.49 20.75
C SER A 188 8.41 -11.98 20.97
N GLY A 189 7.39 -11.32 21.51
CA GLY A 189 7.46 -9.89 21.89
C GLY A 189 7.28 -8.88 20.74
N LEU A 190 7.03 -9.33 19.51
CA LEU A 190 6.74 -8.45 18.37
C LEU A 190 5.25 -8.09 18.32
N ALA A 191 4.93 -6.81 18.19
CA ALA A 191 3.55 -6.36 18.00
C ALA A 191 3.16 -6.46 16.51
N SER A 192 1.87 -6.71 16.23
CA SER A 192 1.33 -6.53 14.87
C SER A 192 1.65 -5.13 14.33
N ASP A 193 1.82 -5.01 13.01
CA ASP A 193 2.20 -3.78 12.29
C ASP A 193 3.60 -3.24 12.63
N SER A 194 4.39 -3.94 13.46
CA SER A 194 5.80 -3.59 13.64
C SER A 194 6.62 -4.03 12.42
N TRP A 195 7.38 -3.09 11.86
CA TRP A 195 8.28 -3.37 10.75
C TRP A 195 9.58 -3.98 11.25
N VAL A 196 9.99 -5.05 10.59
CA VAL A 196 11.21 -5.77 10.89
C VAL A 196 11.94 -6.13 9.61
N GLU A 197 13.25 -6.29 9.72
CA GLU A 197 14.05 -7.03 8.77
C GLU A 197 14.57 -8.30 9.45
N VAL A 198 14.36 -9.43 8.78
CA VAL A 198 14.72 -10.76 9.25
C VAL A 198 15.76 -11.36 8.34
N THR A 199 16.75 -12.03 8.93
CA THR A 199 17.63 -12.93 8.17
C THR A 199 17.36 -14.36 8.59
N GLY A 200 17.53 -15.30 7.66
CA GLY A 200 17.17 -16.69 7.90
C GLY A 200 17.15 -17.51 6.63
N GLN A 201 16.49 -18.66 6.67
CA GLN A 201 16.43 -19.59 5.55
C GLN A 201 15.00 -20.05 5.28
N ALA A 202 14.69 -20.26 4.00
CA ALA A 202 13.44 -20.92 3.60
C ALA A 202 13.42 -22.37 4.07
N VAL A 203 12.27 -22.87 4.52
CA VAL A 203 12.05 -24.31 4.69
C VAL A 203 11.55 -24.89 3.37
N PRO A 204 12.32 -25.78 2.71
CA PRO A 204 11.96 -26.29 1.39
C PRO A 204 10.61 -27.02 1.36
N GLY A 205 9.83 -26.82 0.29
CA GLY A 205 8.59 -27.56 0.05
C GLY A 205 7.38 -27.16 0.92
N THR A 206 7.46 -26.03 1.62
CA THR A 206 6.39 -25.53 2.50
C THR A 206 5.42 -24.57 1.82
N ALA A 207 5.81 -23.91 0.72
CA ALA A 207 4.90 -23.10 -0.08
C ALA A 207 4.01 -24.01 -0.94
N LYS A 208 2.76 -24.19 -0.52
CA LYS A 208 1.81 -25.12 -1.13
C LYS A 208 0.49 -24.43 -1.48
N LYS A 209 -0.29 -25.02 -2.38
CA LYS A 209 -1.57 -24.42 -2.78
C LYS A 209 -2.58 -24.34 -1.63
N ASP A 210 -2.54 -25.30 -0.69
CA ASP A 210 -3.45 -25.39 0.45
C ASP A 210 -3.20 -24.34 1.55
N ASN A 211 -1.99 -23.74 1.60
CA ASN A 211 -1.64 -22.63 2.48
C ASN A 211 -1.43 -21.31 1.72
N SER A 212 -2.04 -21.21 0.54
CA SER A 212 -1.94 -20.05 -0.35
C SER A 212 -0.50 -19.65 -0.71
N TYR A 213 0.38 -20.65 -0.81
CA TYR A 213 1.81 -20.52 -1.07
C TYR A 213 2.55 -19.70 -0.01
N THR A 214 2.17 -19.84 1.25
CA THR A 214 2.91 -19.28 2.38
C THR A 214 4.09 -20.19 2.73
N PRO A 215 5.35 -19.87 2.39
CA PRO A 215 6.51 -20.62 2.86
C PRO A 215 6.76 -20.41 4.35
N ASP A 216 7.37 -21.42 4.97
CA ASP A 216 7.98 -21.30 6.29
C ASP A 216 9.40 -20.73 6.17
N PHE A 217 9.77 -19.90 7.14
CA PHE A 217 11.06 -19.23 7.19
C PHE A 217 11.67 -19.34 8.59
N THR A 218 12.80 -20.03 8.70
CA THR A 218 13.54 -20.17 9.95
C THR A 218 14.35 -18.91 10.20
N VAL A 219 13.98 -18.14 11.22
CA VAL A 219 14.61 -16.88 11.58
C VAL A 219 15.95 -17.14 12.28
N ALA A 220 17.01 -16.51 11.77
CA ALA A 220 18.33 -16.47 12.39
C ALA A 220 18.52 -15.18 13.20
N THR A 221 18.18 -14.04 12.61
CA THR A 221 18.21 -12.74 13.29
C THR A 221 16.99 -11.91 12.92
N ILE A 222 16.54 -11.08 13.85
CA ILE A 222 15.45 -10.13 13.62
C ILE A 222 15.83 -8.79 14.21
N HIS A 223 15.58 -7.71 13.46
CA HIS A 223 15.74 -6.36 13.96
C HIS A 223 14.57 -5.50 13.53
N ARG A 224 14.14 -4.61 14.44
CA ARG A 224 13.07 -3.66 14.16
C ARG A 224 13.62 -2.54 13.28
N ILE A 225 12.85 -2.15 12.29
CA ILE A 225 13.14 -1.04 11.40
C ILE A 225 11.98 -0.04 11.44
N ASP A 226 12.23 1.18 10.98
CA ASP A 226 11.16 2.14 10.75
C ASP A 226 10.30 1.71 9.55
N THR A 227 9.03 2.10 9.55
CA THR A 227 8.14 1.90 8.40
C THR A 227 8.78 2.49 7.14
N PRO A 228 9.00 1.68 6.07
CA PRO A 228 9.52 2.19 4.81
C PRO A 228 8.64 3.30 4.25
N LYS A 229 9.27 4.28 3.57
CA LYS A 229 8.53 5.33 2.86
C LYS A 229 7.56 4.76 1.83
N ASP A 230 7.95 3.65 1.20
CA ASP A 230 7.11 2.87 0.31
C ASP A 230 6.76 1.52 0.97
N PRO A 231 5.55 1.40 1.56
CA PRO A 231 5.16 0.22 2.32
C PRO A 231 4.76 -0.96 1.42
N TYR A 232 4.66 -0.77 0.11
CA TYR A 232 4.13 -1.77 -0.83
C TYR A 232 5.19 -2.30 -1.80
N GLU A 233 4.93 -3.48 -2.34
CA GLU A 233 5.62 -4.05 -3.50
C GLU A 233 4.71 -3.95 -4.74
N TYR A 234 5.28 -4.16 -5.93
CA TYR A 234 4.61 -3.89 -7.22
C TYR A 234 4.84 -5.01 -8.24
#